data_AF-A0A4Y7U3E4-F1
#
_entry.id   AF-A0A4Y7U3E4-F1
#
_cell.length_a   1.000
_cell.length_b   1.000
_cell.length_c   1.000
_cell.angle_alpha   90.00
_cell.angle_beta   90.00
_cell.angle_gamma   90.00
#
_symmetry.space_group_name_H-M   'P 1'
#
loop_
_entity.id
_entity.type
_entity.pdbx_description
1 polymer ?
#
loop_
_entity_poly.entity_id
_entity_poly.type
_entity_poly.pdbx_seq_one_letter_code
_entity_poly.pdbx_strand_id
1 'polypeptide(L)'
;MKIQILVCLFCFSLSIAAQEDSVRSSESNIAVVSADNLKVVYRGVLNPISISVPNCKTFTASGIGLSRKSEGKYSLSPGQGLFSIIKLNIELNNGSKIIEEYKFR
;
A
#
# COMPACT_ATOMS: atom_id res chain seq x y z
N MET A 1 63.11 -18.39 -30.16
CA MET A 1 62.49 -18.61 -28.83
C MET A 1 61.28 -17.67 -28.77
N LYS A 2 60.04 -18.09 -29.04
CA LYS A 2 59.22 -19.10 -28.34
C LYS A 2 59.15 -18.86 -26.83
N ILE A 3 58.24 -17.97 -26.44
CA ILE A 3 57.44 -17.89 -25.20
C ILE A 3 56.16 -17.22 -25.73
N GLN A 4 55.11 -17.89 -26.19
CA GLN A 4 54.38 -19.06 -25.72
C GLN A 4 54.15 -19.07 -24.20
N ILE A 5 52.85 -18.96 -23.90
CA ILE A 5 52.14 -19.52 -22.76
C ILE A 5 51.70 -18.45 -21.75
N LEU A 6 50.39 -18.19 -21.82
CA LEU A 6 49.53 -18.03 -20.65
C LEU A 6 49.51 -16.65 -19.99
N VAL A 7 48.86 -15.70 -20.65
CA VAL A 7 47.89 -14.87 -19.91
C VAL A 7 46.61 -14.89 -20.71
N CYS A 8 45.65 -15.64 -20.17
CA CYS A 8 44.21 -15.59 -20.38
C CYS A 8 43.79 -14.67 -21.52
N LEU A 9 43.21 -15.18 -22.60
CA LEU A 9 41.80 -15.60 -22.58
C LEU A 9 40.94 -14.71 -21.66
N PHE A 10 41.15 -13.39 -21.70
CA PHE A 10 40.16 -12.37 -21.33
C PHE A 10 39.05 -12.31 -22.41
N CYS A 11 38.73 -13.47 -22.99
CA CYS A 11 37.41 -13.81 -23.51
C CYS A 11 36.49 -14.04 -22.32
N PHE A 12 36.23 -12.99 -21.57
CA PHE A 12 34.98 -12.89 -20.84
C PHE A 12 34.57 -11.44 -20.97
N SER A 13 34.02 -11.15 -22.14
CA SER A 13 32.79 -10.38 -22.21
C SER A 13 31.89 -10.85 -21.07
N LEU A 14 32.05 -10.28 -19.89
CA LEU A 14 31.02 -10.34 -18.87
C LEU A 14 29.86 -9.63 -19.52
N SER A 15 28.99 -10.43 -20.11
CA SER A 15 27.65 -10.07 -20.49
C SER A 15 27.10 -9.21 -19.38
N ILE A 16 26.82 -7.95 -19.73
CA ILE A 16 26.00 -7.07 -18.91
C ILE A 16 24.73 -7.88 -18.65
N ALA A 17 24.60 -8.43 -17.45
CA ALA A 17 23.32 -8.91 -16.97
C ALA A 17 22.50 -7.64 -16.76
N ALA A 18 21.82 -7.21 -17.82
CA ALA A 18 20.76 -6.23 -17.73
C ALA A 18 19.70 -6.84 -16.81
N GLN A 19 19.71 -6.39 -15.56
CA GLN A 19 18.71 -6.78 -14.60
C GLN A 19 17.45 -5.99 -14.95
N GLU A 20 16.62 -6.57 -15.83
CA GLU A 20 15.23 -6.13 -15.97
C GLU A 20 14.49 -6.58 -14.71
N ASP A 21 14.59 -5.77 -13.65
CA ASP A 21 13.60 -5.79 -12.58
C ASP A 21 12.28 -5.29 -13.18
N SER A 22 11.62 -6.15 -13.96
CA SER A 22 10.19 -6.03 -14.19
C SER A 22 9.58 -6.12 -12.81
N VAL A 23 9.26 -4.96 -12.24
CA VAL A 23 8.36 -4.83 -11.10
C VAL A 23 7.08 -5.52 -11.52
N ARG A 24 6.99 -6.82 -11.25
CA ARG A 24 5.72 -7.51 -11.10
C ARG A 24 5.07 -6.87 -9.89
N SER A 25 4.46 -5.72 -10.15
CA SER A 25 3.34 -5.22 -9.39
C SER A 25 2.32 -6.35 -9.46
N SER A 26 2.38 -7.26 -8.49
CA SER A 26 1.20 -7.97 -8.08
C SER A 26 0.18 -6.87 -7.86
N GLU A 27 -0.78 -6.73 -8.77
CA GLU A 27 -2.01 -5.94 -8.64
C GLU A 27 -2.79 -6.51 -7.45
N SER A 28 -2.21 -6.34 -6.28
CA SER A 28 -2.88 -6.47 -5.03
C SER A 28 -3.70 -5.20 -4.96
N ASN A 29 -5.02 -5.35 -5.11
CA ASN A 29 -6.00 -4.28 -4.91
C ASN A 29 -6.02 -3.90 -3.43
N ILE A 30 -4.88 -3.52 -2.86
CA ILE A 30 -4.74 -3.12 -1.46
C ILE A 30 -5.22 -1.69 -1.40
N ALA A 31 -6.30 -1.43 -0.65
CA ALA A 31 -6.65 -0.05 -0.37
C ALA A 31 -5.52 0.59 0.43
N VAL A 32 -5.06 1.75 -0.03
CA VAL A 32 -4.08 2.55 0.67
C VAL A 32 -4.84 3.49 1.60
N VAL A 33 -4.96 3.09 2.86
CA VAL A 33 -5.45 3.97 3.93
C VAL A 33 -4.25 4.71 4.49
N SER A 34 -4.05 5.97 4.06
CA SER A 34 -2.93 6.79 4.47
C SER A 34 -3.32 7.86 5.50
N ALA A 35 -2.63 7.80 6.63
CA ALA A 35 -2.36 8.95 7.51
C ALA A 35 -0.82 9.07 7.73
N ASP A 36 -0.04 8.68 6.72
CA ASP A 36 1.41 8.44 6.75
C ASP A 36 1.82 7.17 7.51
N ASN A 37 1.72 6.01 6.84
CA ASN A 37 2.34 4.71 7.18
C ASN A 37 2.20 4.14 8.61
N LEU A 38 1.50 4.80 9.53
CA LEU A 38 1.36 4.40 10.93
C LEU A 38 -0.11 4.19 11.29
N LYS A 39 -0.41 3.08 11.97
CA LYS A 39 -1.74 2.73 12.48
C LYS A 39 -1.97 3.34 13.86
N VAL A 40 -1.86 4.67 13.99
CA VAL A 40 -1.99 5.37 15.28
C VAL A 40 -2.94 6.56 15.15
N VAL A 41 -3.83 6.72 16.13
CA VAL A 41 -4.77 7.83 16.25
C VAL A 41 -4.80 8.32 17.69
N TYR A 42 -5.00 9.62 17.86
CA TYR A 42 -4.98 10.27 19.17
C TYR A 42 -6.40 10.54 19.68
N ARG A 43 -6.61 10.31 20.97
CA ARG A 43 -7.87 10.65 21.63
C ARG A 43 -7.94 12.14 21.94
N GLY A 44 -9.15 12.69 21.97
CA GLY A 44 -9.41 14.10 22.30
C GLY A 44 -9.18 15.09 21.15
N VAL A 45 -8.71 14.63 20.00
CA VAL A 45 -8.50 15.44 18.80
C VAL A 45 -9.08 14.73 17.58
N LEU A 46 -9.56 15.49 16.59
CA LEU A 46 -9.99 14.93 15.32
C LEU A 46 -8.77 14.52 14.49
N ASN A 47 -8.64 13.22 14.20
CA ASN A 47 -7.55 12.68 13.40
C ASN A 47 -7.95 12.69 11.92
N PRO A 48 -7.29 13.45 11.05
CA PRO A 48 -7.52 13.36 9.61
C PRO A 48 -7.09 11.99 9.08
N ILE A 49 -7.96 11.33 8.31
CA ILE A 49 -7.70 10.04 7.68
C ILE A 49 -7.92 10.20 6.18
N SER A 50 -6.96 9.79 5.37
CA SER A 50 -7.10 9.73 3.91
C SER A 50 -7.21 8.26 3.47
N ILE A 51 -8.15 7.99 2.57
CA ILE A 51 -8.41 6.66 2.04
C ILE A 51 -8.37 6.78 0.52
N SER A 52 -7.44 6.07 -0.09
CA SER A 52 -7.30 5.95 -1.54
C SER A 52 -7.36 4.48 -1.92
N VAL A 53 -8.36 4.12 -2.73
CA VAL A 53 -8.54 2.75 -3.21
C VAL A 53 -8.30 2.74 -4.72
N PRO A 54 -7.14 2.27 -5.21
CA PRO A 54 -6.90 2.19 -6.65
C PRO A 54 -7.83 1.15 -7.28
N ASN A 55 -8.18 1.35 -8.56
CA ASN A 55 -8.96 0.41 -9.37
C ASN A 55 -10.36 0.02 -8.81
N CYS A 56 -10.92 0.82 -7.89
CA CYS A 56 -12.29 0.64 -7.42
C CYS A 56 -13.28 1.47 -8.23
N LYS A 57 -14.52 0.97 -8.32
CA LYS A 57 -15.66 1.71 -8.83
C LYS A 57 -16.23 2.61 -7.74
N THR A 58 -16.46 2.06 -6.55
CA THR A 58 -16.89 2.80 -5.36
C THR A 58 -16.30 2.18 -4.11
N PHE A 59 -16.19 2.97 -3.03
CA PHE A 59 -15.91 2.41 -1.71
C PHE A 59 -16.67 3.19 -0.63
N THR A 60 -16.92 2.51 0.48
CA THR A 60 -17.54 3.10 1.67
C THR A 60 -16.71 2.76 2.90
N ALA A 61 -16.43 3.77 3.72
CA ALA A 61 -15.71 3.62 4.98
C ALA A 61 -16.68 3.78 6.16
N SER A 62 -16.53 2.91 7.15
CA SER A 62 -17.36 2.90 8.36
C SER A 62 -16.50 2.59 9.58
N GLY A 63 -16.84 3.17 10.73
CA GLY A 63 -16.10 3.00 11.96
C GLY A 63 -16.67 3.88 13.06
N ILE A 64 -16.47 3.50 14.32
CA ILE A 64 -16.93 4.29 15.46
C ILE A 64 -16.14 5.60 15.52
N GLY A 65 -16.85 6.72 15.51
CA GLY A 65 -16.23 8.05 15.53
C GLY A 65 -15.62 8.48 14.19
N LEU A 66 -15.84 7.73 13.11
CA LEU A 66 -15.43 8.11 11.76
C LEU A 66 -16.49 9.01 11.12
N SER A 67 -16.06 10.14 10.56
CA SER A 67 -16.91 11.10 9.86
C SER A 67 -16.33 11.44 8.50
N ARG A 68 -17.14 11.40 7.44
CA ARG A 68 -16.70 11.78 6.09
C ARG A 68 -16.69 13.31 5.96
N LYS A 69 -15.56 13.87 5.53
CA LYS A 69 -15.42 15.31 5.23
C LYS A 69 -15.60 15.58 3.74
N SER A 70 -14.92 14.80 2.91
CA SER A 70 -15.05 14.82 1.47
C SER A 70 -14.84 13.42 0.91
N GLU A 71 -14.83 13.27 -0.41
CA GLU A 71 -14.37 12.03 -1.03
C GLU A 71 -12.93 11.71 -0.62
N GLY A 72 -12.69 10.47 -0.22
CA GLY A 72 -11.38 10.01 0.27
C GLY A 72 -10.90 10.60 1.60
N LYS A 73 -11.51 11.67 2.12
CA LYS A 73 -11.06 12.34 3.37
C LYS A 73 -12.07 12.18 4.49
N TYR A 74 -11.57 11.73 5.63
CA TYR A 74 -12.34 11.44 6.82
C TYR A 74 -11.69 12.11 8.04
N SER A 75 -12.48 12.27 9.09
CA SER A 75 -11.99 12.63 10.42
C SER A 75 -12.41 11.53 11.38
N LEU A 76 -11.45 11.01 12.14
CA LEU A 76 -11.66 9.97 13.13
C LEU A 76 -11.48 10.55 14.54
N SER A 77 -12.52 10.44 15.34
CA SER A 77 -12.50 10.69 16.77
C SER A 77 -12.58 9.35 17.52
N PRO A 78 -11.45 8.74 17.89
CA PRO A 78 -11.46 7.44 18.54
C PRO A 78 -12.17 7.52 19.91
N GLY A 79 -12.98 6.51 20.19
CA GLY A 79 -13.68 6.35 21.47
C GLY A 79 -12.81 5.70 22.54
N GLN A 80 -13.46 5.00 23.47
CA GLN A 80 -12.76 4.19 24.48
C GLN A 80 -12.25 2.88 23.88
N GLY A 81 -11.15 2.35 24.42
CA GLY A 81 -10.55 1.08 24.00
C GLY A 81 -9.10 1.21 23.55
N LEU A 82 -8.51 0.06 23.22
CA LEU A 82 -7.12 -0.04 22.74
C LEU A 82 -6.98 0.15 21.23
N PHE A 83 -8.09 0.03 20.49
CA PHE A 83 -8.10 0.11 19.04
C PHE A 83 -9.34 0.82 18.53
N SER A 84 -9.16 1.64 17.49
CA SER A 84 -10.24 2.10 16.63
C SER A 84 -10.21 1.33 15.32
N ILE A 85 -11.36 0.82 14.90
CA ILE A 85 -11.47 -0.06 13.73
C ILE A 85 -12.24 0.70 12.63
N ILE A 86 -11.61 0.79 11.46
CA ILE A 86 -12.25 1.25 10.23
C ILE A 86 -12.47 0.05 9.31
N LYS A 87 -13.71 -0.15 8.88
CA LYS A 87 -14.10 -1.15 7.89
C LYS A 87 -14.36 -0.47 6.55
N LEU A 88 -13.68 -0.96 5.53
CA LEU A 88 -13.86 -0.55 4.14
C LEU A 88 -14.64 -1.61 3.38
N ASN A 89 -15.70 -1.19 2.69
CA ASN A 89 -16.38 -2.01 1.69
C ASN A 89 -16.08 -1.41 0.33
N ILE A 90 -15.42 -2.16 -0.53
CA ILE A 90 -14.90 -1.74 -1.82
C ILE A 90 -15.63 -2.52 -2.91
N GLU A 91 -16.16 -1.84 -3.91
CA GLU A 91 -16.66 -2.42 -5.15
C GLU A 91 -15.61 -2.18 -6.24
N LEU A 92 -15.04 -3.26 -6.77
CA LEU A 92 -14.10 -3.21 -7.89
C LEU A 92 -14.84 -2.95 -9.21
N ASN A 93 -14.10 -2.51 -10.22
CA ASN A 93 -14.64 -2.28 -11.56
C ASN A 93 -15.24 -3.54 -12.21
N ASN A 94 -14.80 -4.73 -11.78
CA ASN A 94 -15.34 -6.02 -12.20
C ASN A 94 -16.64 -6.43 -11.45
N GLY A 95 -17.15 -5.59 -10.55
CA GLY A 95 -18.34 -5.86 -9.72
C GLY A 95 -18.09 -6.71 -8.47
N SER A 96 -16.86 -7.17 -8.24
CA SER A 96 -16.49 -7.91 -7.03
C SER A 96 -16.47 -6.98 -5.82
N LYS A 97 -16.88 -7.52 -4.66
CA LYS A 97 -16.87 -6.78 -3.39
C LYS A 97 -15.74 -7.29 -2.49
N ILE A 98 -14.90 -6.38 -2.05
CA ILE A 98 -13.80 -6.64 -1.10
C ILE A 98 -14.13 -5.91 0.20
N ILE A 99 -13.88 -6.58 1.33
CA ILE A 99 -14.02 -6.00 2.65
C ILE A 99 -12.65 -6.02 3.32
N GLU A 100 -12.19 -4.85 3.76
CA GLU A 100 -10.92 -4.71 4.47
C GLU A 100 -11.12 -4.04 5.82
N GLU A 101 -10.30 -4.42 6.79
CA GLU A 101 -10.36 -3.91 8.16
C GLU A 101 -9.02 -3.32 8.58
N TYR A 102 -9.06 -2.07 9.04
CA TYR A 102 -7.90 -1.31 9.47
C TYR A 102 -8.02 -0.97 10.96
N LYS A 103 -7.11 -1.52 11.75
CA LYS A 103 -7.03 -1.29 13.20
C LYS A 103 -6.00 -0.21 13.48
N PHE A 104 -6.44 0.87 14.12
CA PHE A 104 -5.61 1.98 14.60
C PHE A 104 -5.47 1.87 16.11
N ARG A 105 -4.27 2.13 16.63
CA ARG A 105 -3.97 2.22 18.07
C ARG A 105 -4.21 3.63 18.59
#